data_AF-X1VZA9-F1
#
_entry.id   AF-X1VZA9-F1
#
_cell.length_a   1.000
_cell.length_b   1.000
_cell.length_c   1.000
_cell.angle_alpha   90.00
_cell.angle_beta   90.00
_cell.angle_gamma   90.00
#
_symmetry.space_group_name_H-M   'P 1'
#
loop_
_entity.id
_entity.type
_entity.pdbx_description
1 polymer ?
#
loop_
_entity_poly.entity_id
_entity_poly.type
_entity_poly.pdbx_seq_one_letter_code
_entity_poly.pdbx_strand_id
1 'polypeptide(L)' 'MEDIYQVSDRMMVLRQGRKVCDTPVTGDVDTFREHVVAYIIGARDDFAEGGSKKSNDKLKQG' A
#
# COMPACT_ATOMS: atom_id res chain seq x y z
N MET A 1 -14.65 -0.97 2.13
CA MET A 1 -13.23 -0.71 2.47
C MET A 1 -13.06 -0.69 3.98
N GLU A 2 -14.02 -0.12 4.71
CA GLU A 2 -14.05 -0.10 6.18
C GLU A 2 -13.97 -1.49 6.82
N ASP A 3 -14.71 -2.49 6.32
CA ASP A 3 -14.66 -3.84 6.92
C ASP A 3 -13.25 -4.45 6.81
N ILE A 4 -12.61 -4.28 5.66
CA ILE A 4 -11.25 -4.76 5.41
C ILE A 4 -10.25 -3.99 6.27
N TYR A 5 -10.43 -2.67 6.38
CA TYR A 5 -9.61 -1.80 7.22
C TYR A 5 -9.65 -2.22 8.70
N GLN A 6 -10.82 -2.60 9.21
CA GLN A 6 -10.97 -2.97 10.62
C GLN A 6 -10.31 -4.30 10.99
N VAL A 7 -10.13 -5.22 10.04
CA VAL A 7 -9.64 -6.58 10.32
C VAL A 7 -8.25 -6.88 9.79
N SER A 8 -7.67 -5.99 8.97
CA SER A 8 -6.40 -6.25 8.30
C SER A 8 -5.25 -5.51 8.99
N ASP A 9 -4.11 -6.17 9.16
CA ASP A 9 -2.87 -5.53 9.63
C ASP A 9 -2.13 -4.80 8.48
N ARG A 10 -2.27 -5.30 7.25
CA ARG A 10 -1.62 -4.76 6.04
C ARG A 10 -2.55 -4.85 4.84
N MET A 11 -2.33 -3.96 3.87
CA MET A 11 -3.01 -3.96 2.59
C MET A 11 -2.00 -3.92 1.44
N MET A 12 -2.22 -4.81 0.48
CA MET A 12 -1.46 -4.85 -0.77
C MET A 12 -2.39 -4.53 -1.93
N VAL A 13 -1.94 -3.66 -2.84
CA VAL A 13 -2.68 -3.36 -4.06
C VAL A 13 -1.98 -4.05 -5.22
N LEU A 14 -2.76 -4.87 -5.95
CA LEU A 14 -2.34 -5.48 -7.21
C LEU A 14 -3.08 -4.79 -8.36
N ARG A 15 -2.35 -4.37 -9.39
CA ARG A 15 -2.91 -3.83 -10.62
C ARG A 15 -2.34 -4.62 -11.79
N GLN A 16 -3.23 -5.17 -12.62
CA GLN A 16 -2.84 -6.02 -13.76
C GLN A 16 -1.91 -7.19 -13.36
N GLY A 17 -2.18 -7.82 -12.21
CA GLY A 17 -1.37 -8.93 -11.68
C GLY A 17 -0.02 -8.53 -11.07
N ARG A 18 0.34 -7.24 -11.07
CA ARG A 18 1.57 -6.72 -10.48
C ARG A 18 1.28 -6.01 -9.15
N LYS A 19 2.14 -6.22 -8.17
CA LYS A 19 2.12 -5.46 -6.91
C LYS A 19 2.53 -4.02 -7.16
N VAL A 20 1.69 -3.08 -6.73
CA VAL A 20 1.92 -1.63 -6.88
C VAL A 20 1.93 -0.88 -5.54
N CYS A 21 1.52 -1.53 -4.44
CA CYS A 21 1.57 -0.97 -3.08
C CYS A 21 1.65 -2.09 -2.03
N ASP A 22 2.33 -1.80 -0.91
CA ASP A 22 2.32 -2.56 0.35
C ASP A 22 2.40 -1.59 1.53
N THR A 23 1.30 -1.47 2.27
CA THR A 23 1.23 -0.54 3.40
C THR A 23 0.62 -1.21 4.63
N PRO A 24 1.10 -0.89 5.84
CA PRO A 24 0.36 -1.22 7.04
C PRO A 24 -0.99 -0.49 7.05
N VAL A 25 -2.00 -1.13 7.64
CA VAL A 25 -3.34 -0.57 7.83
C VAL A 25 -3.34 0.16 9.16
N THR A 26 -3.23 1.48 9.12
CA THR A 26 -3.07 2.31 10.32
C THR A 26 -3.66 3.70 10.10
N GLY A 27 -3.97 4.37 11.20
CA GLY A 27 -4.44 5.76 11.21
C GLY A 27 -5.95 5.89 11.04
N ASP A 28 -6.34 6.89 10.26
CA ASP A 28 -7.74 7.21 9.96
C ASP A 28 -8.20 6.53 8.64
N VAL A 29 -9.44 6.06 8.62
CA VAL A 29 -9.97 5.25 7.51
C VAL A 29 -10.16 6.05 6.22
N ASP A 30 -10.55 7.32 6.31
CA ASP A 30 -10.72 8.17 5.12
C ASP A 30 -9.37 8.47 4.49
N THR A 31 -8.39 8.83 5.32
CA THR A 31 -7.01 9.08 4.87
C THR A 31 -6.39 7.83 4.23
N PHE A 32 -6.59 6.66 4.87
CA PHE A 32 -6.10 5.39 4.35
C PHE A 32 -6.78 5.01 3.02
N ARG A 33 -8.11 5.21 2.93
CA ARG A 33 -8.87 4.98 1.72
C ARG A 33 -8.36 5.81 0.56
N GLU A 34 -8.18 7.12 0.75
CA GLU A 34 -7.64 8.01 -0.28
C GLU A 34 -6.25 7.55 -0.74
N HIS A 35 -5.40 7.16 0.21
CA HIS A 35 -4.07 6.64 -0.07
C HIS A 35 -4.13 5.40 -0.96
N VAL A 36 -4.91 4.38 -0.59
CA VAL A 36 -5.02 3.12 -1.35
C VAL A 36 -5.68 3.33 -2.71
N VAL A 37 -6.70 4.19 -2.80
CA VAL A 37 -7.39 4.51 -4.06
C VAL A 37 -6.43 5.07 -5.11
N ALA A 38 -5.45 5.89 -4.71
CA ALA A 38 -4.44 6.42 -5.63
C ALA A 38 -3.66 5.30 -6.36
N TYR A 39 -3.39 4.17 -5.70
CA TYR A 39 -2.74 3.01 -6.33
C TYR A 39 -3.71 2.21 -7.20
N ILE A 40 -4.96 2.06 -6.77
CA ILE A 40 -6.00 1.35 -7.53
C ILE A 40 -6.22 2.02 -8.89
N ILE A 41 -6.33 3.34 -8.92
CA ILE A 41 -6.54 4.10 -10.18
C ILE A 41 -5.26 4.27 -10.99
N GLY A 42 -4.09 3.91 -10.44
CA GLY A 42 -2.79 4.05 -11.10
C GLY A 42 -2.21 5.46 -11.08
N ALA A 43 -2.68 6.33 -10.18
CA ALA A 43 -2.06 7.62 -9.91
C ALA A 43 -0.75 7.48 -9.11
N ARG A 44 -0.57 6.35 -8.42
CA ARG A 44 0.67 5.95 -7.73
C ARG A 44 1.03 4.51 -8.05
N ASP A 45 2.32 4.22 -8.11
CA ASP A 45 2.88 2.88 -8.23
C ASP A 45 4.28 2.89 -7.58
N ASP A 46 4.36 2.36 -6.36
CA ASP A 46 5.61 2.34 -5.60
C ASP A 46 6.58 1.26 -6.09
N PHE A 47 6.10 0.34 -6.94
CA PHE A 47 6.85 -0.78 -7.45
C PHE A 47 7.17 -0.61 -8.93
N ALA A 48 6.83 0.52 -9.56
CA ALA A 48 7.15 0.84 -10.95
C ALA A 48 8.68 0.78 -11.19
N GLU A 49 9.09 0.06 -12.23
CA GLU A 49 10.50 -0.02 -12.62
C GLU A 49 10.90 1.33 -13.24
N GLY A 50 11.50 2.19 -12.41
CA GLY A 50 11.93 3.55 -12.78
C GLY A 50 11.59 4.64 -11.76
N GLY A 51 10.72 4.36 -10.78
CA GLY A 51 10.36 5.31 -9.72
C GLY A 51 11.27 5.19 -8.50
N SER A 52 12.15 6.17 -8.28
CA SER A 52 13.06 6.17 -7.13
C SER A 52 12.30 6.33 -5.79
N LYS A 53 12.17 5.26 -5.00
CA LYS A 53 12.26 5.35 -3.53
C LYS A 53 12.52 4.00 -2.87
N LYS A 54 13.57 3.99 -2.06
CA LYS A 54 14.08 2.86 -1.28
C LYS A 54 13.00 2.30 -0.37
N SER A 55 12.59 1.05 -0.59
CA SER A 55 11.98 0.23 0.46
C SER A 55 13.01 0.02 1.55
N ASN A 56 12.91 0.81 2.62
CA ASN A 56 13.66 0.63 3.85
C ASN A 56 13.05 -0.57 4.60
N ASP A 57 13.31 -1.78 4.10
CA ASP A 57 13.05 -3.02 4.83
C ASP A 57 14.16 -3.19 5.88
N LYS A 58 14.01 -2.52 7.02
CA LYS A 58 14.69 -2.94 8.25
C LYS A 58 13.85 -4.02 8.90
N LEU A 59 13.96 -5.24 8.38
CA LEU A 59 13.69 -6.44 9.18
C LEU A 59 14.71 -6.44 10.33
N LYS A 60 14.29 -6.02 11.52
CA LYS A 60 15.04 -6.28 12.75
C LYS A 60 15.01 -7.79 12.98
N GLN A 61 16.10 -8.47 12.67
CA GLN A 61 16.42 -9.77 13.27
C GLN A 61 16.59 -9.53 14.77
N GLY A 62 15.72 -10.17 15.55
CA GLY A 62 15.88 -10.41 16.98
C GLY A 62 16.11 -11.89 17.21
#